data_AF-A0AAP9II31-F1
#
_entry.id   AF-A0AAP9II31-F1
#
_cell.length_a   1.000
_cell.length_b   1.000
_cell.length_c   1.000
_cell.angle_alpha   90.00
_cell.angle_beta   90.00
_cell.angle_gamma   90.00
#
_symmetry.space_group_name_H-M   'P 1'
#
loop_
_entity.id
_entity.type
_entity.pdbx_description
1 polymer ?
#
loop_
_entity_poly.entity_id
_entity_poly.type
_entity_poly.pdbx_seq_one_letter_code
_entity_poly.pdbx_strand_id
1 'polypeptide(L)'
;MTNGIHSELENRLICRVNAYKTMMSQGYCQLGSDDFSLTDDQKSDLSIIQRHFDSLAQDPYDQKSGRYRQHSKYVLLPCLDLLVPQSSEHAYSYKQDINFNDEVVDKPRKFQQVPDKIL
;
A
#
# COMPACT_ATOMS: atom_id res chain seq x y z
N MET A 1 -38.87 5.05 1.95
CA MET A 1 -37.72 4.39 2.59
C MET A 1 -36.60 4.34 1.57
N THR A 2 -35.79 5.39 1.51
CA THR A 2 -34.64 5.51 0.61
C THR A 2 -33.47 6.07 1.42
N ASN A 3 -33.11 5.35 2.48
CA ASN A 3 -31.99 5.66 3.37
C ASN A 3 -30.95 4.55 3.23
N GLY A 4 -30.25 4.49 2.10
CA GLY A 4 -29.29 3.40 1.89
C GLY A 4 -28.26 3.55 0.78
N ILE A 5 -28.05 4.75 0.22
CA ILE A 5 -27.04 4.94 -0.86
C ILE A 5 -26.09 6.14 -0.59
N HIS A 6 -26.25 6.87 0.53
CA HIS A 6 -25.43 8.07 0.78
C HIS A 6 -24.24 7.89 1.73
N SER A 7 -24.01 6.71 2.33
CA SER A 7 -22.87 6.51 3.25
C SER A 7 -21.57 6.03 2.58
N GLU A 8 -21.51 5.93 1.25
CA GLU A 8 -20.32 5.43 0.51
C GLU A 8 -19.36 6.54 0.04
N LEU A 9 -19.58 7.79 0.44
CA LEU A 9 -18.77 8.94 0.00
C LEU A 9 -17.84 9.54 1.06
N GLU A 10 -17.90 9.11 2.34
CA GLU A 10 -17.28 9.88 3.43
C GLU A 10 -15.75 9.74 3.56
N ASN A 11 -15.09 8.80 2.89
CA ASN A 11 -13.64 8.56 3.09
C ASN A 11 -12.81 8.49 1.80
N ARG A 12 -13.09 9.33 0.80
CA ARG A 12 -12.27 9.38 -0.43
C ARG A 12 -11.09 10.35 -0.30
N LEU A 13 -9.87 9.83 -0.42
CA LEU A 13 -8.67 10.64 -0.62
C LEU A 13 -8.74 11.33 -2.00
N ILE A 14 -8.78 12.66 -2.03
CA ILE A 14 -8.84 13.41 -3.29
C ILE A 14 -7.48 14.03 -3.59
N CYS A 15 -6.88 13.67 -4.72
CA CYS A 15 -5.67 14.30 -5.24
C CYS A 15 -6.04 15.60 -5.96
N ARG A 16 -5.38 16.71 -5.60
CA ARG A 16 -5.63 18.06 -6.13
C ARG A 16 -4.84 18.39 -7.39
N VAL A 17 -3.90 17.52 -7.80
CA VAL A 17 -3.02 17.72 -8.95
C VAL A 17 -3.26 16.67 -10.05
N ASN A 18 -3.00 17.05 -11.31
CA ASN A 18 -3.10 16.12 -12.44
C ASN A 18 -1.83 15.27 -12.57
N ALA A 19 -1.68 14.29 -11.67
CA ALA A 19 -0.52 13.41 -11.61
C ALA A 19 -0.30 12.60 -12.89
N TYR A 20 -1.39 12.26 -13.59
CA TYR A 20 -1.35 11.46 -14.82
C TYR A 20 -0.54 12.14 -15.93
N LYS A 21 -0.77 13.44 -16.19
CA LYS A 21 -0.04 14.17 -17.24
C LYS A 21 1.47 14.22 -16.97
N THR A 22 1.86 14.46 -15.73
CA THR A 22 3.29 14.50 -15.33
C THR A 22 3.93 13.13 -15.45
N MET A 23 3.28 12.09 -14.94
CA MET A 23 3.75 10.70 -15.06
C MET A 23 3.96 10.30 -16.53
N MET A 24 3.02 10.62 -17.42
CA MET A 24 3.12 10.29 -18.85
C MET A 24 4.26 11.01 -19.57
N SER A 25 4.66 12.20 -19.10
CA SER A 25 5.70 13.00 -19.75
C SER A 25 7.09 12.79 -19.16
N GLN A 26 7.20 12.50 -17.87
CA GLN A 26 8.47 12.44 -17.14
C GLN A 26 8.82 11.03 -16.63
N GLY A 27 7.87 10.10 -16.65
CA GLY A 27 8.03 8.76 -16.05
C GLY A 27 7.95 8.75 -14.51
N TYR A 28 7.72 9.91 -13.87
CA TYR A 28 7.45 10.03 -12.44
C TYR A 28 6.58 11.25 -12.14
N CYS A 29 5.98 11.30 -10.94
CA CYS A 29 5.29 12.47 -10.41
C CYS A 29 5.47 12.49 -8.88
N GLN A 30 5.87 13.64 -8.34
CA GLN A 30 5.94 13.86 -6.89
C GLN A 30 4.59 14.36 -6.37
N LEU A 31 4.11 13.76 -5.28
CA LEU A 31 2.92 14.20 -4.55
C LEU A 31 3.33 14.52 -3.11
N GLY A 32 3.11 15.76 -2.69
CA GLY A 32 3.30 16.20 -1.31
C GLY A 32 2.07 15.90 -0.44
N SER A 33 2.20 16.05 0.88
CA SER A 33 1.06 15.96 1.81
C SER A 33 -0.05 16.93 1.44
N ASP A 34 0.34 18.13 1.01
CA ASP A 34 -0.56 19.22 0.67
C ASP A 34 -1.15 19.07 -0.75
N ASP A 35 -0.87 17.99 -1.47
CA ASP A 35 -1.55 17.66 -2.72
C ASP A 35 -2.81 16.83 -2.49
N PHE A 36 -3.06 16.43 -1.25
CA PHE A 36 -4.23 15.66 -0.85
C PHE A 36 -5.19 16.49 -0.01
N SER A 37 -6.49 16.22 -0.14
CA SER A 37 -7.51 16.69 0.80
C SER A 37 -7.94 15.52 1.67
N LEU A 38 -7.73 15.64 2.97
CA LEU A 38 -8.06 14.62 3.98
C LEU A 38 -9.18 15.12 4.89
N THR A 39 -10.11 14.23 5.23
CA THR A 39 -11.08 14.44 6.32
C THR A 39 -10.37 14.39 7.68
N ASP A 40 -11.02 14.90 8.73
CA ASP A 40 -10.43 14.87 10.07
C ASP A 40 -10.29 13.42 10.60
N ASP A 41 -11.21 12.53 10.24
CA ASP A 41 -11.12 11.10 10.54
C ASP A 41 -9.90 10.46 9.86
N GLN A 42 -9.67 10.76 8.58
CA GLN A 42 -8.49 10.27 7.86
C GLN A 42 -7.18 10.77 8.48
N LYS A 43 -7.14 12.02 8.97
CA LYS A 43 -5.97 12.53 9.70
C LYS A 43 -5.74 11.77 11.02
N SER A 44 -6.82 11.43 11.72
CA SER A 44 -6.75 10.60 12.93
C SER A 44 -6.20 9.21 12.61
N ASP A 45 -6.69 8.58 11.54
CA ASP A 45 -6.24 7.25 11.09
C ASP A 45 -4.76 7.25 10.71
N LEU A 46 -4.26 8.31 10.07
CA LEU A 46 -2.83 8.46 9.79
C LEU A 46 -1.96 8.39 11.06
N SER A 47 -2.46 8.86 12.21
CA SER A 47 -1.72 8.75 13.48
C SER A 47 -1.60 7.30 13.97
N ILE A 48 -2.56 6.44 13.63
CA ILE A 48 -2.52 5.00 13.94
C ILE A 48 -1.45 4.35 13.08
N ILE A 49 -1.43 4.68 11.78
CA ILE A 49 -0.43 4.19 10.82
C ILE A 49 0.98 4.65 11.21
N GLN A 50 1.17 5.91 11.60
CA GLN A 50 2.47 6.43 12.04
C GLN A 50 3.01 5.68 13.26
N ARG A 51 2.18 5.44 14.27
CA ARG A 51 2.57 4.67 15.47
C ARG A 51 2.91 3.21 15.16
N HIS A 52 2.35 2.65 14.08
CA HIS A 52 2.66 1.27 13.69
C HIS A 52 4.12 1.09 13.24
N PHE A 53 4.81 2.14 12.79
CA PHE A 53 6.22 2.06 12.41
C PHE A 53 7.13 1.57 13.55
N ASP A 54 6.77 1.88 14.80
CA ASP A 54 7.51 1.41 15.99
C ASP A 54 7.37 -0.11 16.23
N SER A 55 6.45 -0.78 15.51
CA SER A 55 6.16 -2.21 15.64
C SER A 55 6.57 -3.05 14.43
N LEU A 56 7.29 -2.47 13.47
CA LEU A 56 7.78 -3.19 12.30
C LEU A 56 8.76 -4.30 12.70
N ALA A 57 8.62 -5.48 12.09
CA ALA A 57 9.58 -6.56 12.28
C ALA A 57 10.90 -6.28 11.56
N GLN A 58 12.01 -6.75 12.16
CA GLN A 58 13.33 -6.71 11.54
C GLN A 58 13.35 -7.51 10.24
N ASP A 59 14.00 -6.99 9.21
CA ASP A 59 14.16 -7.70 7.94
C ASP A 59 15.06 -8.93 8.11
N PRO A 60 14.55 -10.16 7.89
CA PRO A 60 15.30 -11.38 8.14
C PRO A 60 16.39 -11.64 7.10
N TYR A 61 16.36 -10.94 5.95
CA TYR A 61 17.29 -11.15 4.84
C TYR A 61 18.49 -10.20 4.86
N ASP A 62 18.48 -9.18 5.74
CA ASP A 62 19.52 -8.16 5.79
C ASP A 62 19.66 -7.56 7.20
N GLN A 63 20.03 -8.39 8.17
CA GLN A 63 20.04 -8.03 9.59
C GLN A 63 21.05 -6.94 9.96
N LYS A 64 22.07 -6.70 9.12
CA LYS A 64 23.10 -5.67 9.35
C LYS A 64 22.70 -4.28 8.85
N SER A 65 21.64 -4.18 8.05
CA SER A 65 21.18 -2.92 7.46
C SER A 65 20.36 -2.03 8.41
N GLY A 66 19.96 -2.53 9.58
CA GLY A 66 19.03 -1.83 10.47
C GLY A 66 17.63 -1.64 9.86
N ARG A 67 17.27 -2.45 8.85
CA ARG A 67 15.99 -2.34 8.14
C ARG A 67 14.89 -3.14 8.84
N TYR A 68 13.73 -2.52 8.98
CA TYR A 68 12.51 -3.13 9.52
C TYR A 68 11.40 -2.99 8.48
N ARG A 69 10.65 -4.06 8.21
CA ARG A 69 9.59 -4.06 7.20
C ARG A 69 8.58 -5.18 7.38
N GLN A 70 7.38 -4.90 6.93
CA GLN A 70 6.29 -5.86 6.76
C GLN A 70 5.75 -5.75 5.33
N HIS A 71 4.99 -6.76 4.90
CA HIS A 71 4.46 -6.78 3.53
C HIS A 71 3.19 -7.64 3.43
N SER A 72 2.15 -7.03 2.89
CA SER A 72 0.87 -7.63 2.50
C SER A 72 0.55 -7.23 1.06
N LYS A 73 -0.24 -8.05 0.34
CA LYS A 73 -0.61 -7.83 -1.06
C LYS A 73 -2.12 -7.79 -1.23
N TYR A 74 -2.54 -6.99 -2.20
CA TYR A 74 -3.94 -6.83 -2.59
C TYR A 74 -4.09 -6.94 -4.10
N VAL A 75 -5.29 -7.34 -4.53
CA VAL A 75 -5.71 -7.31 -5.93
C VAL A 75 -6.84 -6.29 -6.03
N LEU A 76 -6.60 -5.25 -6.84
CA LEU A 76 -7.65 -4.31 -7.23
C LEU A 76 -8.38 -4.87 -8.44
N LEU A 77 -9.71 -4.92 -8.38
CA LEU A 77 -10.61 -5.29 -9.46
C LEU A 77 -11.36 -4.02 -9.90
N PRO A 78 -10.84 -3.24 -10.86
CA PRO A 78 -11.34 -1.90 -11.15
C PRO A 78 -12.79 -1.87 -11.63
N CYS A 79 -13.21 -2.87 -12.41
CA CYS A 79 -14.57 -2.97 -12.92
C CYS A 79 -15.62 -3.21 -11.82
N LEU A 80 -15.17 -3.63 -10.63
CA LEU A 80 -16.01 -3.93 -9.47
C LEU A 80 -15.77 -2.96 -8.31
N ASP A 81 -14.88 -1.98 -8.47
CA ASP A 81 -14.40 -1.08 -7.41
C ASP A 81 -14.03 -1.84 -6.12
N LEU A 82 -13.39 -3.01 -6.28
CA LEU A 82 -13.15 -3.95 -5.18
C LEU A 82 -11.67 -4.17 -4.96
N LEU A 83 -11.20 -3.94 -3.73
CA LEU A 83 -9.84 -4.27 -3.28
C LEU A 83 -9.88 -5.53 -2.42
N VAL A 84 -9.24 -6.60 -2.86
CA VAL A 84 -9.28 -7.91 -2.20
C VAL A 84 -7.90 -8.26 -1.62
N PRO A 85 -7.78 -8.61 -0.33
CA PRO A 85 -6.53 -9.12 0.22
C PRO A 85 -6.16 -10.44 -0.46
N GLN A 86 -4.90 -10.59 -0.86
CA GLN A 86 -4.44 -11.83 -1.46
C GLN A 86 -4.43 -12.92 -0.36
N SER A 87 -5.26 -13.95 -0.49
CA SER A 87 -5.50 -14.96 0.55
C SER A 87 -4.60 -16.21 0.49
N SER A 88 -3.66 -16.28 -0.45
CA SER A 88 -2.81 -17.47 -0.65
C SER A 88 -1.70 -17.61 0.39
N GLU A 89 -1.18 -18.83 0.59
CA GLU A 89 0.05 -19.12 1.38
C GLU A 89 1.30 -18.34 0.93
N HIS A 90 1.22 -17.62 -0.20
CA HIS A 90 2.28 -16.79 -0.78
C HIS A 90 2.01 -15.28 -0.70
N ALA A 91 0.93 -14.83 -0.04
CA ALA A 91 0.54 -13.41 0.04
C ALA A 91 1.63 -12.50 0.65
N TYR A 92 2.45 -13.07 1.51
CA TYR A 92 3.57 -12.40 2.19
C TYR A 92 4.93 -12.66 1.51
N SER A 93 4.93 -13.30 0.33
CA SER A 93 6.13 -13.55 -0.47
C SER A 93 6.34 -12.46 -1.52
N TYR A 94 7.58 -12.01 -1.70
CA TYR A 94 7.98 -11.00 -2.66
C TYR A 94 9.23 -11.49 -3.42
N LYS A 95 9.10 -11.63 -4.75
CA LYS A 95 10.22 -11.95 -5.63
C LYS A 95 10.94 -10.65 -5.98
N GLN A 96 12.26 -10.65 -5.85
CA GLN A 96 13.11 -9.52 -6.22
C GLN A 96 13.95 -9.95 -7.42
N ASP A 97 13.52 -9.58 -8.61
CA ASP A 97 14.28 -9.88 -9.82
C ASP A 97 15.37 -8.82 -10.01
N ILE A 98 16.64 -9.24 -9.96
CA ILE A 98 17.78 -8.33 -10.08
C ILE A 98 17.94 -7.83 -11.53
N ASN A 99 17.45 -8.60 -12.52
CA ASN A 99 17.64 -8.30 -13.93
C ASN A 99 16.34 -8.21 -14.75
N PHE A 100 15.16 -8.39 -14.13
CA PHE A 100 13.82 -8.46 -14.78
C PHE A 100 13.70 -9.47 -15.95
N ASN A 101 14.76 -10.17 -16.32
CA ASN A 101 14.76 -11.34 -17.19
C ASN A 101 14.40 -12.55 -16.33
N ASP A 102 13.31 -13.23 -16.68
CA ASP A 102 12.62 -14.27 -15.90
C ASP A 102 13.47 -15.51 -15.53
N GLU A 103 14.69 -15.62 -16.05
CA GLU A 103 15.53 -16.82 -15.92
C GLU A 103 16.27 -16.93 -14.57
N VAL A 104 16.18 -15.94 -13.68
CA VAL A 104 16.86 -16.02 -12.37
C VAL A 104 15.93 -16.58 -11.30
N VAL A 105 16.23 -17.82 -10.88
CA VAL A 105 15.53 -18.61 -9.86
C VAL A 105 15.89 -18.13 -8.45
N ASP A 106 15.57 -16.88 -8.11
CA ASP A 106 15.69 -16.44 -6.71
C ASP A 106 14.44 -16.83 -5.92
N LYS A 107 14.67 -17.44 -4.74
CA LYS A 107 13.58 -17.85 -3.83
C LYS A 107 12.80 -16.62 -3.36
N PRO A 108 11.46 -16.63 -3.44
CA PRO A 108 10.64 -15.53 -2.92
C PRO A 108 10.95 -15.24 -1.45
N ARG A 109 11.14 -13.96 -1.12
CA ARG A 109 11.37 -13.50 0.26
C ARG A 109 10.05 -13.41 1.01
N LYS A 110 9.99 -13.98 2.19
CA LYS A 110 8.82 -13.99 3.08
C LYS A 110 9.00 -12.94 4.18
N PHE A 111 8.10 -11.97 4.26
CA PHE A 111 8.09 -10.95 5.32
C PHE A 111 6.90 -11.18 6.26
N GLN A 112 6.92 -10.59 7.45
CA GLN A 112 5.74 -10.59 8.31
C GLN A 112 4.63 -9.76 7.63
N GLN A 113 3.39 -10.23 7.73
CA GLN A 113 2.22 -9.50 7.23
C GLN A 113 1.97 -8.22 8.03
N VAL A 114 1.43 -7.22 7.34
CA VAL A 114 0.89 -6.01 7.97
C VAL A 114 -0.37 -6.43 8.76
N PRO A 115 -0.56 -6.01 10.02
CA PRO A 115 -1.72 -6.38 10.82
C PRO A 115 -3.05 -5.79 10.28
N ASP A 116 -4.15 -6.53 10.39
CA ASP A 116 -5.47 -6.11 9.91
C ASP A 116 -5.95 -4.77 10.47
N LYS A 117 -5.54 -4.40 11.69
CA LYS A 117 -5.88 -3.10 12.30
C LYS A 117 -5.24 -1.88 11.60
N ILE A 118 -4.29 -2.13 10.69
CA ILE A 118 -3.57 -1.11 9.91
C ILE A 118 -4.04 -1.09 8.46
N LEU A 119 -4.62 -2.19 7.98
CA LEU A 119 -5.02 -2.44 6.61
C LEU A 119 -6.44 -1.96 6.35
#